data_AF-A0A849WMT9-F1
#
_entry.id   AF-A0A849WMT9-F1
#
_cell.length_a   1.000
_cell.length_b   1.000
_cell.length_c   1.000
_cell.angle_alpha   90.00
_cell.angle_beta   90.00
_cell.angle_gamma   90.00
#
_symmetry.space_group_name_H-M   'P 1'
#
loop_
_entity.id
_entity.type
_entity.pdbx_description
1 polymer ?
#
loop_
_entity_poly.entity_id
_entity_poly.type
_entity_poly.pdbx_seq_one_letter_code
_entity_poly.pdbx_strand_id
1 'polypeptide(L)'
;MKIALCFLLYFVYFCGQMEGQESATSDITGIWQQYIEWNNQWIYLSTFEVKKENGVYSMTAVHFTSDIPIIPSLGISQIRFNGKTWTFLSDWGKENGGKAFFKLNKYKPNMFLGYSYLNGRKISHNFWLRPEL
;
A
#
# COMPACT_ATOMS: atom_id res chain seq x y z
N MET A 1 22.35 28.34 66.22
CA MET A 1 23.69 27.75 66.07
C MET A 1 23.52 26.38 65.40
N LYS A 2 24.06 26.21 64.16
CA LYS A 2 24.09 25.03 63.24
C LYS A 2 22.71 24.56 62.73
N ILE A 3 22.25 24.71 61.48
CA ILE A 3 22.73 24.53 60.07
C ILE A 3 23.18 23.10 59.72
N ALA A 4 22.34 22.42 58.91
CA ALA A 4 22.65 21.52 57.78
C ALA A 4 21.28 21.08 57.20
N LEU A 5 20.73 21.56 56.08
CA LEU A 5 21.17 21.57 54.67
C LEU A 5 21.70 20.21 54.18
N CYS A 6 20.80 19.41 53.59
CA CYS A 6 21.15 18.39 52.60
C CYS A 6 20.33 18.66 51.33
N PHE A 7 20.93 19.47 50.44
CA PHE A 7 20.68 19.35 49.01
C PHE A 7 21.40 18.10 48.52
N LEU A 8 20.72 17.19 47.81
CA LEU A 8 21.38 16.51 46.70
C LEU A 8 20.36 16.20 45.61
N LEU A 9 20.56 16.93 44.51
CA LEU A 9 20.06 16.64 43.18
C LEU A 9 20.37 15.18 42.81
N TYR A 10 19.37 14.46 42.30
CA TYR A 10 19.63 13.39 41.35
C TYR A 10 19.08 13.78 39.97
N PHE A 11 20.05 13.90 39.08
CA PHE A 11 19.98 14.12 37.66
C PHE A 11 18.90 13.29 36.96
N VAL A 12 18.16 13.99 36.11
CA VAL A 12 17.56 13.57 34.84
C VAL A 12 18.26 12.35 34.23
N TYR A 13 17.54 11.23 34.06
CA TYR A 13 17.80 10.27 33.00
C TYR A 13 16.47 9.78 32.41
N PHE A 14 16.12 10.42 31.30
CA PHE A 14 15.66 9.79 30.07
C PHE A 14 15.12 8.35 30.21
N CYS A 15 13.80 8.23 30.13
CA CYS A 15 13.22 7.26 29.22
C CYS A 15 12.09 7.99 28.51
N GLY A 16 12.47 8.84 27.56
CA GLY A 16 11.53 9.33 26.56
C GLY A 16 10.87 8.10 25.97
N GLN A 17 9.56 7.99 26.16
CA GLN A 17 8.77 7.10 25.33
C GLN A 17 8.92 7.65 23.92
N MET A 18 9.86 7.09 23.16
CA MET A 18 9.70 6.97 21.73
C MET A 18 8.50 6.05 21.54
N GLU A 19 7.31 6.60 21.74
CA GLU A 19 6.17 6.19 20.95
C GLU A 19 6.61 6.47 19.53
N GLY A 20 7.20 5.45 18.89
CA GLY A 20 7.27 5.38 17.46
C GLY A 20 5.85 5.62 16.99
N GLN A 21 5.59 6.85 16.55
CA GLN A 21 4.37 7.21 15.89
C GLN A 21 4.40 6.39 14.61
N GLU A 22 3.88 5.16 14.72
CA GLU A 22 3.55 4.30 13.60
C GLU A 22 2.64 5.20 12.77
N SER A 23 3.20 5.82 11.75
CA SER A 23 2.46 6.63 10.80
C SER A 23 1.57 5.63 10.10
N ALA A 24 0.39 5.40 10.69
CA ALA A 24 -0.68 4.66 10.07
C ALA A 24 -0.99 5.47 8.83
N THR A 25 -0.38 5.10 7.71
CA THR A 25 -0.53 5.83 6.46
C THR A 25 -2.02 5.83 6.17
N SER A 26 -2.62 7.00 6.36
CA SER A 26 -4.07 7.18 6.29
C SER A 26 -4.53 7.18 4.83
N ASP A 27 -3.60 7.35 3.89
CA ASP A 27 -3.80 7.45 2.46
C ASP A 27 -3.03 6.36 1.68
N ILE A 28 -3.41 6.15 0.41
CA ILE A 28 -2.80 5.22 -0.53
C ILE A 28 -1.61 5.81 -1.30
N THR A 29 -1.19 7.05 -1.04
CA THR A 29 -0.04 7.66 -1.71
C THR A 29 1.28 6.97 -1.33
N GLY A 30 2.18 6.79 -2.30
CA GLY A 30 3.49 6.15 -2.11
C GLY A 30 3.76 5.00 -3.07
N ILE A 31 4.81 4.24 -2.77
CA ILE A 31 5.25 3.09 -3.57
C ILE A 31 4.57 1.81 -3.04
N TRP A 32 4.02 1.03 -3.95
CA TRP A 32 3.30 -0.20 -3.65
C TRP A 32 3.76 -1.35 -4.52
N GLN A 33 4.02 -2.49 -3.91
CA GLN A 33 4.29 -3.75 -4.57
C GLN A 33 3.00 -4.55 -4.69
N GLN A 34 2.64 -4.94 -5.91
CA GLN A 34 1.53 -5.83 -6.20
C GLN A 34 2.02 -7.28 -6.19
N TYR A 35 1.22 -8.13 -5.56
CA TYR A 35 1.40 -9.58 -5.58
C TYR A 35 0.09 -10.24 -5.95
N ILE A 36 0.18 -11.35 -6.69
CA ILE A 36 -0.96 -12.19 -7.04
C ILE A 36 -0.79 -13.59 -6.46
N GLU A 37 -1.92 -14.22 -6.14
CA GLU A 37 -1.92 -15.64 -5.82
C GLU A 37 -1.92 -16.45 -7.12
N TRP A 38 -0.90 -17.28 -7.29
CA TRP A 38 -0.73 -18.19 -8.43
C TRP A 38 -0.20 -19.52 -7.90
N ASN A 39 -0.86 -20.64 -8.23
CA ASN A 39 -0.49 -21.98 -7.74
C ASN A 39 -0.28 -22.06 -6.21
N ASN A 40 -1.18 -21.43 -5.43
CA ASN A 40 -1.12 -21.34 -3.97
C ASN A 40 0.14 -20.65 -3.43
N GLN A 41 0.80 -19.83 -4.25
CA GLN A 41 1.94 -19.03 -3.87
C GLN A 41 1.67 -17.57 -4.20
N TRP A 42 2.24 -16.68 -3.39
CA TRP A 42 2.24 -15.26 -3.66
C TRP A 42 3.42 -14.90 -4.55
N ILE A 43 3.12 -14.38 -5.73
CA ILE A 43 4.10 -13.99 -6.73
C ILE A 43 4.10 -12.48 -6.85
N TYR A 44 5.28 -11.88 -6.71
CA TYR A 44 5.48 -10.46 -6.97
C TYR A 44 5.21 -10.19 -8.46
N LEU A 45 4.38 -9.19 -8.75
CA LEU A 45 3.97 -8.84 -10.10
C LEU A 45 4.67 -7.57 -10.58
N SER A 46 4.56 -6.52 -9.78
CA SER A 46 4.89 -5.17 -10.21
C SER A 46 4.96 -4.22 -9.04
N THR A 47 5.63 -3.10 -9.24
CA THR A 47 5.66 -1.98 -8.32
C THR A 47 5.01 -0.78 -9.00
N PHE A 48 4.19 -0.05 -8.25
CA PHE A 48 3.52 1.16 -8.68
C PHE A 48 3.81 2.31 -7.74
N GLU A 49 3.85 3.51 -8.29
CA GLU A 49 3.83 4.75 -7.55
C GLU A 49 2.43 5.36 -7.63
N VAL A 50 1.83 5.64 -6.48
CA VAL A 50 0.55 6.34 -6.35
C VAL A 50 0.80 7.76 -5.88
N LYS A 51 0.36 8.74 -6.67
CA LYS A 51 0.40 10.17 -6.32
C LYS A 51 -1.00 10.71 -6.13
N LYS A 52 -1.09 11.85 -5.43
CA LYS A 52 -2.33 12.60 -5.25
C LYS A 52 -2.05 14.07 -5.47
N GLU A 53 -2.68 14.64 -6.48
CA GLU A 53 -2.54 16.05 -6.87
C GLU A 53 -3.93 16.66 -6.95
N ASN A 54 -4.16 17.77 -6.25
CA ASN A 54 -5.46 18.45 -6.20
C ASN A 54 -6.64 17.51 -5.85
N GLY A 55 -6.40 16.53 -4.97
CA GLY A 55 -7.40 15.55 -4.55
C GLY A 55 -7.65 14.39 -5.54
N VAL A 56 -6.98 14.39 -6.69
CA VAL A 56 -7.08 13.34 -7.71
C VAL A 56 -5.90 12.38 -7.59
N TYR A 57 -6.19 11.08 -7.56
CA TYR A 57 -5.15 10.05 -7.54
C TYR A 57 -4.68 9.70 -8.96
N SER A 58 -3.38 9.49 -9.10
CA SER A 58 -2.74 8.87 -10.28
C SER A 58 -1.89 7.69 -9.83
N MET A 59 -1.72 6.69 -10.71
CA MET A 59 -0.91 5.51 -10.44
C MET A 59 -0.13 5.11 -11.68
N THR A 60 1.19 4.98 -11.54
CA THR A 60 2.11 4.63 -12.62
C THR A 60 2.91 3.40 -12.22
N ALA A 61 3.09 2.46 -13.15
CA ALA A 61 3.97 1.33 -12.91
C ALA A 61 5.44 1.79 -12.97
N VAL A 62 6.21 1.44 -11.95
CA VAL A 62 7.65 1.73 -11.89
C VAL A 62 8.50 0.51 -12.22
N HIS A 63 7.98 -0.69 -11.99
CA HIS A 63 8.67 -1.94 -12.27
C HIS A 63 7.67 -3.09 -12.51
N PHE A 64 8.04 -4.06 -13.34
CA PHE A 64 7.31 -5.31 -13.60
C PHE A 64 8.29 -6.49 -13.52
N THR A 65 7.85 -7.63 -13.01
CA THR A 65 8.61 -8.88 -13.20
C THR A 65 8.43 -9.40 -14.64
N SER A 66 9.45 -10.09 -15.14
CA SER A 66 9.42 -10.88 -16.37
C SER A 66 9.15 -12.37 -16.15
N ASP A 67 9.07 -12.81 -14.88
CA ASP A 67 9.17 -14.24 -14.53
C ASP A 67 7.89 -15.04 -14.80
N ILE A 68 6.78 -14.34 -15.05
CA ILE A 68 5.50 -14.94 -15.41
C ILE A 68 4.90 -14.20 -16.61
N PRO A 69 4.16 -14.90 -17.50
CA PRO A 69 3.49 -14.28 -18.64
C PRO A 69 2.34 -13.41 -18.13
N ILE A 70 2.63 -12.13 -17.90
CA ILE A 70 1.67 -11.13 -17.41
C ILE A 70 1.25 -10.26 -18.59
N ILE A 71 -0.04 -9.94 -18.65
CA ILE A 71 -0.54 -8.90 -19.54
C ILE A 71 -0.26 -7.54 -18.87
N PRO A 72 0.64 -6.71 -19.42
CA PRO A 72 0.92 -5.41 -18.83
C PRO A 72 -0.32 -4.51 -18.94
N SER A 73 -0.51 -3.68 -17.92
CA SER A 73 -1.56 -2.67 -17.95
C SER A 73 -1.20 -1.57 -18.96
N LEU A 74 -2.07 -1.31 -19.93
CA LEU A 74 -2.01 -0.18 -20.86
C LEU A 74 -2.34 1.16 -20.17
N GLY A 75 -3.04 1.11 -19.04
CA GLY A 75 -3.32 2.30 -18.24
C GLY A 75 -4.16 2.00 -17.00
N ILE A 76 -4.06 2.88 -16.01
CA ILE A 76 -4.86 2.81 -14.78
C ILE A 76 -5.76 4.04 -14.69
N SER A 77 -7.01 3.83 -14.29
CA SER A 77 -8.00 4.92 -14.19
C SER A 77 -9.01 4.69 -13.06
N GLN A 78 -9.84 5.71 -12.80
CA GLN A 78 -10.91 5.68 -11.80
C GLN A 78 -10.44 5.25 -10.40
N ILE A 79 -9.26 5.71 -9.99
CA ILE A 79 -8.69 5.41 -8.68
C ILE A 79 -9.54 6.11 -7.61
N ARG A 80 -10.04 5.34 -6.66
CA ARG A 80 -10.83 5.84 -5.52
C ARG A 80 -10.35 5.19 -4.24
N PHE A 81 -10.29 5.98 -3.18
CA PHE A 81 -9.95 5.51 -1.86
C PHE A 81 -10.80 6.24 -0.82
N ASN A 82 -11.37 5.48 0.13
CA ASN A 82 -12.26 6.00 1.17
C ASN A 82 -11.74 5.76 2.59
N GLY A 83 -10.44 5.54 2.77
CA GLY A 83 -9.82 5.20 4.05
C GLY A 83 -9.76 3.68 4.33
N LYS A 84 -10.67 2.89 3.75
CA LYS A 84 -10.75 1.44 3.97
C LYS A 84 -10.65 0.62 2.70
N THR A 85 -11.21 1.09 1.60
CA THR A 85 -11.29 0.38 0.34
C THR A 85 -10.61 1.20 -0.75
N TRP A 86 -9.72 0.55 -1.48
CA TRP A 86 -9.05 1.08 -2.65
C TRP A 86 -9.58 0.37 -3.90
N THR A 87 -10.09 1.14 -4.86
CA THR A 87 -10.58 0.62 -6.13
C THR A 87 -9.97 1.36 -7.31
N PHE A 88 -9.77 0.66 -8.42
CA PHE A 88 -9.33 1.26 -9.68
C PHE A 88 -9.66 0.34 -10.86
N LEU A 89 -9.53 0.86 -12.08
CA LEU A 89 -9.58 0.09 -13.32
C LEU A 89 -8.17 -0.02 -13.91
N SER A 90 -7.78 -1.22 -14.32
CA SER A 90 -6.56 -1.48 -15.09
C SER A 90 -6.96 -1.96 -16.48
N ASP A 91 -6.50 -1.26 -17.51
CA ASP A 91 -6.78 -1.57 -18.92
C ASP A 91 -5.75 -2.57 -19.44
N TRP A 92 -6.21 -3.73 -19.89
CA TRP A 92 -5.35 -4.81 -20.40
C TRP A 92 -5.44 -4.93 -21.92
N GLY A 93 -6.18 -4.06 -22.60
CA GLY A 93 -6.44 -4.16 -24.04
C GLY A 93 -7.64 -5.04 -24.35
N LYS A 94 -8.30 -4.79 -25.49
CA LYS A 94 -9.54 -5.48 -25.88
C LYS A 94 -9.30 -6.97 -26.12
N GLU A 95 -8.15 -7.30 -26.68
CA GLU A 95 -7.66 -8.64 -26.95
C GLU A 95 -7.45 -9.48 -25.68
N ASN A 96 -7.28 -8.82 -24.52
CA ASN A 96 -7.13 -9.46 -23.22
C ASN A 96 -8.36 -9.31 -22.32
N GLY A 97 -9.53 -9.01 -22.92
CA GLY A 97 -10.80 -8.90 -22.22
C GLY A 97 -11.12 -7.51 -21.67
N GLY A 98 -10.29 -6.50 -21.95
CA GLY A 98 -10.57 -5.08 -21.67
C GLY A 98 -10.08 -4.62 -20.30
N LYS A 99 -10.98 -4.00 -19.53
CA LYS A 99 -10.63 -3.36 -18.25
C LYS A 99 -10.98 -4.24 -17.07
N ALA A 100 -9.99 -4.60 -16.28
CA ALA A 100 -10.18 -5.26 -15.00
C ALA A 100 -10.46 -4.24 -13.89
N PHE A 101 -11.49 -4.48 -13.09
CA PHE A 101 -11.79 -3.71 -11.89
C PHE A 101 -11.11 -4.32 -10.67
N PHE A 102 -10.35 -3.52 -9.94
CA PHE A 102 -9.71 -3.91 -8.71
C PHE A 102 -10.51 -3.38 -7.52
N LYS A 103 -10.75 -4.24 -6.53
CA LYS A 103 -11.34 -3.86 -5.25
C LYS A 103 -10.56 -4.49 -4.12
N LEU A 104 -9.84 -3.65 -3.40
CA LEU A 104 -8.94 -4.01 -2.32
C LEU A 104 -9.42 -3.39 -1.01
N ASN A 105 -9.35 -4.14 0.09
CA ASN A 105 -9.66 -3.65 1.42
C ASN A 105 -8.39 -3.58 2.24
N LYS A 106 -8.27 -2.53 3.06
CA LYS A 106 -7.17 -2.35 4.00
C LYS A 106 -7.18 -3.52 4.98
N TYR A 107 -6.06 -4.23 5.05
CA TYR A 107 -5.84 -5.35 5.95
C TYR A 107 -4.92 -4.94 7.11
N LYS A 108 -3.87 -4.16 6.80
CA LYS A 108 -2.94 -3.52 7.75
C LYS A 108 -2.60 -2.10 7.28
N PRO A 109 -1.95 -1.25 8.08
CA PRO A 109 -1.55 0.10 7.67
C PRO A 109 -0.85 0.15 6.30
N ASN A 110 0.07 -0.78 6.05
CA ASN A 110 0.87 -0.90 4.84
C ASN A 110 0.41 -2.02 3.88
N MET A 111 -0.80 -2.59 4.08
CA MET A 111 -1.25 -3.74 3.30
C MET A 111 -2.73 -3.67 2.92
N PHE A 112 -3.00 -3.93 1.65
CA PHE A 112 -4.34 -4.13 1.11
C PHE A 112 -4.49 -5.54 0.53
N LEU A 113 -5.68 -6.11 0.65
CA LEU A 113 -6.01 -7.43 0.11
C LEU A 113 -7.36 -7.36 -0.63
N GLY A 114 -7.47 -8.04 -1.77
CA GLY A 114 -8.74 -8.14 -2.47
C GLY A 114 -8.60 -8.81 -3.82
N TYR A 115 -9.49 -8.47 -4.74
CA TYR A 115 -9.56 -9.17 -6.01
C TYR A 115 -9.62 -8.21 -7.18
N SER A 116 -9.10 -8.67 -8.31
CA SER A 116 -9.44 -8.12 -9.61
C SER A 116 -10.61 -8.88 -10.22
N TYR A 117 -11.41 -8.15 -11.00
CA TYR A 117 -12.64 -8.62 -11.63
C TYR A 117 -12.62 -8.24 -13.10
N LEU A 118 -12.91 -9.20 -13.97
CA LEU A 118 -13.07 -8.98 -15.40
C LEU A 118 -14.46 -9.45 -15.80
N ASN A 119 -15.23 -8.58 -16.47
CA ASN A 119 -16.62 -8.86 -16.83
C ASN A 119 -17.47 -9.34 -15.63
N GLY A 120 -17.26 -8.71 -14.47
CA GLY A 120 -17.96 -9.04 -13.21
C GLY A 120 -17.49 -10.33 -12.52
N ARG A 121 -16.58 -11.10 -13.12
CA ARG A 121 -16.05 -12.34 -12.54
C ARG A 121 -14.73 -12.08 -11.84
N LYS A 122 -14.56 -12.66 -10.65
CA LYS A 122 -13.29 -12.67 -9.91
C LYS A 122 -12.25 -13.46 -10.70
N ILE A 123 -11.08 -12.86 -10.95
CA ILE A 123 -10.03 -13.48 -11.80
C ILE A 123 -8.68 -13.63 -11.09
N SER A 124 -8.35 -12.81 -10.11
CA SER A 124 -7.10 -12.94 -9.36
C SER A 124 -7.24 -12.39 -7.94
N HIS A 125 -6.70 -13.12 -6.98
CA HIS A 125 -6.50 -12.67 -5.62
C HIS A 125 -5.21 -11.84 -5.55
N ASN A 126 -5.30 -10.65 -4.98
CA ASN A 126 -4.25 -9.66 -4.99
C ASN A 126 -3.97 -9.19 -3.56
N PHE A 127 -2.69 -9.12 -3.19
CA PHE A 127 -2.27 -8.27 -2.09
C PHE A 127 -1.35 -7.18 -2.58
N TRP A 128 -1.42 -6.04 -1.91
CA TRP A 128 -0.63 -4.86 -2.20
C TRP A 128 0.08 -4.44 -0.93
N LEU A 129 1.40 -4.40 -0.97
CA LEU A 129 2.27 -4.10 0.16
C LEU A 129 3.02 -2.80 -0.11
N ARG A 130 3.01 -1.90 0.86
CA ARG A 130 3.93 -0.77 0.91
C ARG A 130 5.15 -1.23 1.70
N PRO A 131 6.32 -1.44 1.07
CA PRO A 131 7.52 -1.79 1.82
C PRO A 131 7.83 -0.64 2.79
N GLU A 132 8.07 -0.98 4.05
CA GLU A 132 8.60 -0.02 5.01
C GLU A 132 10.00 0.39 4.54
N LEU A 133 10.27 1.70 4.50
CA LEU A 133 11.60 2.24 4.23
C LEU A 133 12.40 2.28 5.52
#